data_AF-A0A915ANB3-F1
#
_entry.id   AF-A0A915ANB3-F1
#
_cell.length_a   1.000
_cell.length_b   1.000
_cell.length_c   1.000
_cell.angle_alpha   90.00
_cell.angle_beta   90.00
_cell.angle_gamma   90.00
#
_symmetry.space_group_name_H-M   'P 1'
#
loop_
_entity.id
_entity.type
_entity.pdbx_description
1 polymer ?
#
loop_
_entity_poly.entity_id
_entity_poly.type
_entity_poly.pdbx_seq_one_letter_code
_entity_poly.pdbx_strand_id
1 'polypeptide(L)'
;MGFRGRNPMGGAMRMGRGGGQRFPYGRIMKNKPFIRNRHFEFKKLPESAKYKEFAVSPDNIVCFSGFQNVLTAQHDFPLQIDGRVYDNVNHFYQLAKTEALCGVTSLLMTEGEESMGKERTKDYNTLARNILKINKVDKSASEEWRKTAGLEAMQRALLAKVEQCEELRKALLDSGDKLLVHCFGGDDFYATACNHRYIQDWARSMKSNKVVIKIPLEFPLTSETVLSVPKFGLGRNALGVIYMQLREMLRDGLLPFKGSMKTGTDEQAMEMQAEELSGPSVVPSVPAPIKSESRDSGMGDGFVIGGGSVQTF
;
A
#
# COMPACT_ATOMS: atom_id res chain seq x y z
N MET A 1 12.29 -67.99 -14.13
CA MET A 1 13.53 -67.20 -14.31
C MET A 1 13.56 -66.81 -15.78
N GLY A 2 13.35 -65.57 -16.22
CA GLY A 2 13.82 -64.29 -15.68
C GLY A 2 15.05 -63.85 -16.49
N PHE A 3 14.96 -62.69 -17.15
CA PHE A 3 15.99 -61.90 -17.86
C PHE A 3 16.04 -61.96 -19.40
N ARG A 4 15.54 -60.87 -20.01
CA ARG A 4 16.10 -60.05 -21.11
C ARG A 4 15.23 -58.76 -21.14
N GLY A 5 15.72 -57.53 -21.19
CA GLY A 5 17.07 -56.98 -21.22
C GLY A 5 17.00 -55.43 -21.29
N ARG A 6 18.16 -54.85 -21.63
CA ARG A 6 18.42 -53.48 -22.14
C ARG A 6 18.89 -52.41 -21.13
N ASN A 7 20.19 -52.11 -21.25
CA ASN A 7 20.90 -50.89 -20.86
C ASN A 7 20.78 -49.82 -21.99
N PRO A 8 21.31 -48.59 -21.87
CA PRO A 8 21.12 -47.51 -20.90
C PRO A 8 20.86 -46.14 -21.63
N MET A 9 20.97 -45.02 -20.91
CA MET A 9 21.01 -43.61 -21.39
C MET A 9 19.70 -42.89 -21.73
N GLY A 10 19.51 -41.74 -21.07
CA GLY A 10 18.49 -40.74 -21.43
C GLY A 10 17.83 -40.04 -20.24
N GLY A 11 18.58 -39.65 -19.21
CA GLY A 11 18.08 -38.85 -18.09
C GLY A 11 17.73 -37.43 -18.54
N ALA A 12 16.52 -37.24 -19.08
CA ALA A 12 15.97 -35.91 -19.30
C ALA A 12 15.54 -35.33 -17.94
N MET A 13 16.38 -34.45 -17.38
CA MET A 13 15.95 -33.51 -16.34
C MET A 13 14.77 -32.69 -16.89
N ARG A 14 13.55 -33.04 -16.49
CA ARG A 14 12.41 -32.14 -16.62
C ARG A 14 12.53 -31.10 -15.51
N MET A 15 13.25 -30.00 -15.81
CA MET A 15 13.11 -28.77 -15.05
C MET A 15 11.62 -28.40 -15.02
N GLY A 16 11.05 -28.39 -13.82
CA GLY A 16 9.72 -27.85 -13.58
C GLY A 16 9.69 -26.38 -13.97
N ARG A 17 9.06 -26.09 -15.12
CA ARG A 17 8.70 -24.73 -15.54
C ARG A 17 8.00 -24.02 -14.40
N GLY A 18 8.46 -22.80 -14.13
CA GLY A 18 7.98 -21.92 -13.06
C GLY A 18 6.46 -21.83 -12.99
N GLY A 19 5.90 -22.48 -11.96
CA GLY A 19 4.59 -22.12 -11.43
C GLY A 19 4.79 -20.97 -10.47
N GLY A 20 4.26 -19.78 -10.82
CA GLY A 20 4.24 -18.62 -9.94
C GLY A 20 3.77 -19.02 -8.55
N GLN A 21 4.50 -18.57 -7.52
CA GLN A 21 4.17 -18.73 -6.12
C GLN A 21 2.80 -18.09 -5.86
N ARG A 22 1.72 -18.86 -6.05
CA ARG A 22 0.37 -18.46 -5.67
C ARG A 22 0.34 -18.44 -4.15
N PHE A 23 0.42 -17.24 -3.59
CA PHE A 23 0.15 -16.99 -2.18
C PHE A 23 -1.16 -17.69 -1.78
N PRO A 24 -1.15 -18.57 -0.76
CA PRO A 24 -2.37 -19.24 -0.32
C PRO A 24 -3.22 -18.28 0.51
N TYR A 25 -3.83 -17.29 -0.16
CA TYR A 25 -4.92 -16.52 0.43
C TYR A 25 -6.10 -17.46 0.73
N GLY A 26 -6.64 -17.38 1.95
CA GLY A 26 -7.89 -18.04 2.31
C GLY A 26 -7.80 -19.51 2.75
N ARG A 27 -6.66 -20.19 2.59
CA ARG A 27 -6.50 -21.52 3.20
C ARG A 27 -6.11 -21.32 4.67
N ILE A 28 -6.95 -21.79 5.61
CA ILE A 28 -6.46 -22.10 6.97
C ILE A 28 -5.19 -22.92 6.75
N MET A 29 -4.05 -22.47 7.25
CA MET A 29 -2.81 -23.25 7.19
C MET A 29 -2.98 -24.44 8.13
N LYS A 30 -3.76 -25.44 7.68
CA LYS A 30 -4.15 -26.63 8.44
C LYS A 30 -2.94 -27.39 8.99
N ASN A 31 -1.75 -27.15 8.42
CA ASN A 31 -0.49 -27.79 8.77
C ASN A 31 0.55 -26.85 9.42
N LYS A 32 0.15 -25.71 10.02
CA LYS A 32 1.04 -24.94 10.90
C LYS A 32 0.59 -25.06 12.36
N PRO A 33 0.97 -26.15 13.08
CA PRO A 33 0.73 -26.27 14.52
C PRO A 33 1.34 -25.10 15.32
N PHE A 34 2.30 -24.39 14.74
CA PHE A 34 2.98 -23.25 15.35
C PHE A 34 2.07 -22.10 15.80
N ILE A 35 1.02 -21.76 15.03
CA ILE A 35 0.13 -20.64 15.41
C ILE A 35 -0.85 -21.07 16.50
N ARG A 36 -1.30 -22.34 16.47
CA ARG A 36 -2.27 -22.85 17.44
C ARG A 36 -1.68 -22.98 18.85
N ASN A 37 -0.37 -23.25 18.94
CA ASN A 37 0.34 -23.50 20.21
C ASN A 37 1.17 -22.29 20.71
N ARG A 38 1.05 -21.13 20.08
CA ARG A 38 1.79 -19.94 20.51
C ARG A 38 1.17 -19.36 21.78
N HIS A 39 2.02 -18.98 22.74
CA HIS A 39 1.58 -18.33 23.97
C HIS A 39 0.83 -17.04 23.64
N PHE A 40 -0.47 -17.00 23.96
CA PHE A 40 -1.29 -15.79 23.84
C PHE A 40 -1.32 -15.12 25.21
N GLU A 41 -0.44 -14.13 25.38
CA GLU A 41 -0.44 -13.32 26.59
C GLU A 41 -1.63 -12.36 26.57
N PHE A 42 -2.47 -12.42 27.61
CA PHE A 42 -3.58 -11.50 27.81
C PHE A 42 -3.42 -10.82 29.17
N LYS A 43 -3.47 -9.50 29.18
CA LYS A 43 -3.49 -8.70 30.41
C LYS A 43 -4.84 -8.02 30.54
N LYS A 44 -5.47 -8.10 31.70
CA LYS A 44 -6.71 -7.36 31.96
C LYS A 44 -6.46 -5.87 31.71
N LEU A 45 -7.43 -5.20 31.09
CA LEU A 45 -7.38 -3.74 30.96
C LEU A 45 -7.23 -3.10 32.35
N PRO A 46 -6.35 -2.09 32.52
CA PRO A 46 -6.31 -1.28 33.72
C PRO A 46 -7.69 -0.67 34.00
N GLU A 47 -8.06 -0.53 35.27
CA GLU A 47 -9.40 -0.02 35.64
C GLU A 47 -9.64 1.42 35.19
N SER A 48 -8.58 2.21 35.04
CA SER A 48 -8.61 3.58 34.53
C SER A 48 -8.69 3.68 33.01
N ALA A 49 -8.45 2.59 32.27
CA ALA A 49 -8.36 2.63 30.82
C ALA A 49 -9.74 2.79 30.17
N LYS A 50 -9.86 3.69 29.19
CA LYS A 50 -11.10 3.82 28.40
C LYS A 50 -11.28 2.63 27.48
N TYR A 51 -12.46 2.03 27.52
CA TYR A 51 -12.83 0.91 26.65
C TYR A 51 -14.26 1.02 26.14
N LYS A 52 -14.55 0.28 25.07
CA LYS A 52 -15.92 0.05 24.58
C LYS A 52 -16.21 -1.43 24.59
N GLU A 53 -17.44 -1.75 24.98
CA GLU A 53 -17.95 -3.11 24.99
C GLU A 53 -18.64 -3.43 23.67
N PHE A 54 -18.35 -4.62 23.14
CA PHE A 54 -18.95 -5.10 21.91
C PHE A 54 -19.55 -6.48 22.15
N ALA A 55 -20.86 -6.59 21.91
CA ALA A 55 -21.49 -7.89 21.75
C ALA A 55 -20.98 -8.50 20.44
N VAL A 56 -20.36 -9.68 20.53
CA VAL A 56 -19.81 -10.35 19.36
C VAL A 56 -20.93 -11.11 18.65
N SER A 57 -21.20 -10.74 17.41
CA SER A 57 -22.15 -11.44 16.54
C SER A 57 -21.70 -11.38 15.08
N PRO A 58 -22.13 -12.33 14.23
CA PRO A 58 -21.86 -12.29 12.79
C PRO A 58 -22.30 -10.98 12.13
N ASP A 59 -23.41 -10.41 12.62
CA ASP A 59 -24.05 -9.21 12.07
C ASP A 59 -23.33 -7.92 12.52
N ASN A 60 -22.59 -7.98 13.64
CA ASN A 60 -21.86 -6.88 14.25
C ASN A 60 -20.35 -6.89 13.92
N ILE A 61 -19.94 -7.57 12.86
CA ILE A 61 -18.55 -7.65 12.42
C ILE A 61 -18.44 -7.26 10.94
N VAL A 62 -17.49 -6.39 10.63
CA VAL A 62 -17.01 -6.16 9.26
C VAL A 62 -15.71 -6.93 9.09
N CYS A 63 -15.79 -8.04 8.37
CA CYS A 63 -14.61 -8.82 7.99
C CYS A 63 -13.95 -8.20 6.76
N PHE A 64 -12.66 -7.91 6.84
CA PHE A 64 -11.89 -7.43 5.69
C PHE A 64 -10.65 -8.29 5.45
N SER A 65 -10.23 -8.40 4.19
CA SER A 65 -9.01 -9.08 3.76
C SER A 65 -8.72 -8.79 2.29
N GLY A 66 -7.51 -9.14 1.84
CA GLY A 66 -7.11 -9.03 0.44
C GLY A 66 -6.61 -7.63 0.05
N PHE A 67 -5.73 -7.59 -0.94
CA PHE A 67 -4.99 -6.38 -1.32
C PHE A 67 -5.85 -5.23 -1.86
N GLN A 68 -7.07 -5.52 -2.33
CA GLN A 68 -7.98 -4.51 -2.87
C GLN A 68 -8.82 -3.83 -1.79
N ASN A 69 -8.81 -4.33 -0.55
CA ASN A 69 -9.63 -3.76 0.50
C ASN A 69 -8.91 -2.60 1.17
N VAL A 70 -9.53 -1.41 1.20
CA VAL A 70 -8.97 -0.16 1.75
C VAL A 70 -8.48 -0.27 3.19
N LEU A 71 -9.05 -1.18 4.00
CA LEU A 71 -8.64 -1.42 5.38
C LEU A 71 -7.36 -2.28 5.47
N THR A 72 -6.85 -2.86 4.39
CA THR A 72 -5.58 -3.61 4.43
C THR A 72 -4.37 -2.69 4.28
N ALA A 73 -3.26 -3.07 4.92
CA ALA A 73 -2.00 -2.33 4.83
C ALA A 73 -1.38 -2.35 3.42
N GLN A 74 -1.76 -3.35 2.61
CA GLN A 74 -1.28 -3.53 1.23
C GLN A 74 -2.19 -2.89 0.19
N HIS A 75 -3.29 -2.25 0.61
CA HIS A 75 -4.11 -1.49 -0.30
C HIS A 75 -3.29 -0.42 -1.00
N ASP A 76 -3.42 -0.39 -2.31
CA ASP A 76 -2.66 0.47 -3.19
C ASP A 76 -3.12 1.93 -3.03
N PHE A 77 -2.39 2.68 -2.23
CA PHE A 77 -2.69 4.09 -1.95
C PHE A 77 -1.38 4.75 -1.51
N PRO A 78 -0.79 5.60 -2.37
CA PRO A 78 0.38 6.36 -2.03
C PRO A 78 0.11 7.24 -0.81
N LEU A 79 1.00 7.22 0.18
CA LEU A 79 0.91 8.07 1.36
C LEU A 79 2.21 8.84 1.56
N GLN A 80 2.08 10.07 2.04
CA GLN A 80 3.20 10.91 2.41
C GLN A 80 3.39 10.90 3.93
N ILE A 81 4.59 10.60 4.39
CA ILE A 81 4.99 10.68 5.80
C ILE A 81 6.35 11.39 5.84
N ASP A 82 6.47 12.43 6.66
CA ASP A 82 7.70 13.20 6.86
C ASP A 82 8.33 13.69 5.55
N GLY A 83 7.49 14.14 4.60
CA GLY A 83 7.93 14.62 3.29
C GLY A 83 8.24 13.53 2.27
N ARG A 84 8.29 12.25 2.67
CA ARG A 84 8.56 11.12 1.78
C ARG A 84 7.28 10.41 1.36
N VAL A 85 7.22 10.04 0.07
CA VAL A 85 6.10 9.26 -0.49
C VAL A 85 6.40 7.77 -0.44
N TYR A 86 5.40 6.99 -0.04
CA TYR A 86 5.43 5.54 0.02
C TYR A 86 4.22 4.98 -0.75
N ASP A 87 4.41 3.91 -1.52
CA ASP A 87 3.34 3.29 -2.33
C ASP A 87 2.10 2.88 -1.52
N ASN A 88 2.30 2.41 -0.29
CA ASN A 88 1.24 2.00 0.63
C ASN A 88 1.78 1.81 2.05
N VAL A 89 0.87 1.58 3.01
CA VAL A 89 1.19 1.40 4.44
C VAL A 89 2.21 0.27 4.65
N ASN A 90 2.10 -0.82 3.89
CA ASN A 90 3.04 -1.92 3.96
C ASN A 90 4.43 -1.56 3.45
N HIS A 91 4.58 -0.67 2.45
CA HIS A 91 5.89 -0.13 2.06
C HIS A 91 6.55 0.58 3.25
N PHE A 92 5.89 1.58 3.85
CA PHE A 92 6.42 2.30 5.02
C PHE A 92 6.82 1.35 6.14
N TYR A 93 5.93 0.43 6.51
CA TYR A 93 6.15 -0.51 7.61
C TYR A 93 7.35 -1.43 7.35
N GLN A 94 7.46 -2.00 6.15
CA GLN A 94 8.55 -2.93 5.82
C GLN A 94 9.89 -2.19 5.69
N LEU A 95 9.90 -0.95 5.21
CA LEU A 95 11.10 -0.14 5.19
C LEU A 95 11.59 0.18 6.60
N ALA A 96 10.70 0.71 7.46
CA ALA A 96 11.01 1.01 8.85
C ALA A 96 11.54 -0.23 9.60
N LYS A 97 10.98 -1.41 9.30
CA LYS A 97 11.47 -2.68 9.82
C LYS A 97 12.91 -2.96 9.44
N THR A 98 13.22 -2.86 8.14
CA THR A 98 14.56 -3.16 7.63
C THR A 98 15.58 -2.13 8.10
N GLU A 99 15.21 -0.85 8.16
CA GLU A 99 16.10 0.21 8.66
C GLU A 99 16.43 0.00 10.14
N ALA A 100 15.42 -0.29 10.97
CA ALA A 100 15.62 -0.50 12.40
C ALA A 100 16.44 -1.76 12.71
N LEU A 101 16.25 -2.85 11.96
CA LEU A 101 16.89 -4.14 12.26
C LEU A 101 18.22 -4.37 11.55
N CYS A 102 18.46 -3.70 10.42
CA CYS A 102 19.70 -3.82 9.67
C CYS A 102 20.61 -2.59 9.80
N GLY A 103 20.10 -1.46 10.31
CA GLY A 103 20.84 -0.20 10.40
C GLY A 103 21.09 0.49 9.05
N VAL A 104 20.45 0.02 7.97
CA VAL A 104 20.65 0.52 6.61
C VAL A 104 19.33 0.64 5.85
N THR A 105 19.22 1.69 5.04
CA THR A 105 18.13 1.87 4.08
C THR A 105 18.45 1.08 2.81
N SER A 106 17.62 0.07 2.50
CA SER A 106 17.82 -0.73 1.29
C SER A 106 17.31 0.00 0.05
N LEU A 107 18.18 0.23 -0.94
CA LEU A 107 17.81 0.81 -2.24
C LEU A 107 16.67 0.06 -2.94
N LEU A 108 16.60 -1.27 -2.78
CA LEU A 108 15.50 -2.10 -3.31
C LEU A 108 14.11 -1.68 -2.81
N MET A 109 14.04 -1.06 -1.62
CA MET A 109 12.80 -0.54 -1.06
C MET A 109 12.51 0.88 -1.54
N THR A 110 13.52 1.65 -1.94
CA THR A 110 13.40 3.09 -2.17
C THR A 110 13.41 3.49 -3.64
N GLU A 111 14.14 2.77 -4.49
CA GLU A 111 14.28 3.07 -5.92
C GLU A 111 13.10 2.49 -6.70
N GLY A 112 12.37 3.30 -7.45
CA GLY A 112 11.37 2.80 -8.40
C GLY A 112 12.02 1.92 -9.47
N GLU A 113 11.39 0.82 -9.88
CA GLU A 113 11.87 0.11 -11.07
C GLU A 113 11.70 1.07 -12.26
N GLU A 114 12.80 1.57 -12.83
CA GLU A 114 12.84 2.11 -14.19
C GLU A 114 12.61 0.95 -15.18
N SER A 115 11.41 0.37 -15.17
CA SER A 115 11.02 -0.68 -16.10
C SER A 115 9.98 -0.14 -17.05
N MET A 116 10.44 0.10 -18.27
CA MET A 116 9.66 0.29 -19.49
C MET A 116 8.36 -0.53 -19.48
N GLY A 117 7.24 0.12 -19.14
CA GLY A 117 5.91 -0.23 -19.62
C GLY A 117 4.96 -1.00 -18.70
N LYS A 118 5.33 -1.45 -17.49
CA LYS A 118 4.36 -1.97 -16.49
C LYS A 118 4.83 -1.74 -15.07
N GLU A 119 4.17 -0.82 -14.37
CA GLU A 119 4.32 -0.60 -12.93
C GLU A 119 4.01 -1.91 -12.19
N ARG A 120 5.04 -2.64 -11.77
CA ARG A 120 4.86 -3.83 -10.94
C ARG A 120 4.72 -3.36 -9.49
N THR A 121 3.55 -3.61 -8.90
CA THR A 121 3.35 -3.46 -7.47
C THR A 121 4.39 -4.32 -6.74
N LYS A 122 5.30 -3.68 -6.00
CA LYS A 122 6.39 -4.38 -5.30
C LYS A 122 5.85 -5.22 -4.14
N ASP A 123 6.34 -6.45 -4.05
CA ASP A 123 6.10 -7.28 -2.87
C ASP A 123 7.10 -6.94 -1.75
N TYR A 124 6.80 -5.86 -1.03
CA TYR A 124 7.58 -5.39 0.12
C TYR A 124 7.77 -6.44 1.22
N ASN A 125 6.85 -7.40 1.38
CA ASN A 125 7.01 -8.47 2.38
C ASN A 125 8.14 -9.42 1.99
N THR A 126 8.23 -9.76 0.70
CA THR A 126 9.29 -10.62 0.19
C THR A 126 10.63 -9.90 0.14
N LEU A 127 10.65 -8.63 -0.25
CA LEU A 127 11.86 -7.79 -0.19
C LEU A 127 12.39 -7.71 1.25
N ALA A 128 11.56 -7.36 2.22
CA ALA A 128 11.99 -7.25 3.63
C ALA A 128 12.49 -8.59 4.15
N ARG A 129 11.80 -9.70 3.84
CA ARG A 129 12.24 -11.03 4.25
C ARG A 129 13.63 -11.38 3.71
N ASN A 130 13.91 -11.03 2.46
CA ASN A 130 15.21 -11.26 1.84
C ASN A 130 16.31 -10.40 2.48
N ILE A 131 16.04 -9.10 2.70
CA ILE A 131 16.97 -8.18 3.36
C ILE A 131 17.33 -8.65 4.77
N LEU A 132 16.31 -8.99 5.58
CA LEU A 132 16.53 -9.49 6.94
C LEU A 132 17.34 -10.80 6.95
N LYS A 133 17.11 -11.68 5.97
CA LYS A 133 17.85 -12.93 5.83
C LYS A 133 19.32 -12.69 5.45
N ILE A 134 19.59 -11.78 4.52
CA ILE A 134 20.96 -11.43 4.11
C ILE A 134 21.74 -10.83 5.28
N ASN A 135 21.08 -9.95 6.05
CA ASN A 135 21.66 -9.32 7.25
C ASN A 135 21.66 -10.22 8.49
N LYS A 136 21.25 -11.50 8.36
CA LYS A 136 21.22 -12.49 9.45
C LYS A 136 20.44 -12.01 10.68
N VAL A 137 19.38 -11.24 10.48
CA VAL A 137 18.52 -10.77 11.57
C VAL A 137 17.77 -11.95 12.17
N ASP A 138 17.85 -12.10 13.49
CA ASP A 138 17.16 -13.15 14.20
C ASP A 138 15.64 -13.02 14.12
N LYS A 139 14.97 -14.16 14.04
CA LYS A 139 13.50 -14.21 14.02
C LYS A 139 12.91 -13.65 15.32
N SER A 140 13.56 -13.85 16.46
CA SER A 140 13.15 -13.28 17.75
C SER A 140 13.17 -11.75 17.72
N ALA A 141 14.26 -11.14 17.25
CA ALA A 141 14.38 -9.69 17.11
C ALA A 141 13.31 -9.12 16.18
N SER A 142 13.05 -9.78 15.04
CA SER A 142 11.95 -9.38 14.15
C SER A 142 10.56 -9.51 14.81
N GLU A 143 10.35 -10.47 15.69
CA GLU A 143 9.07 -10.68 16.38
C GLU A 143 8.87 -9.73 17.56
N GLU A 144 9.96 -9.36 18.24
CA GLU A 144 9.99 -8.34 19.27
C GLU A 144 9.69 -6.97 18.67
N TRP A 145 10.43 -6.58 17.62
CA TRP A 145 10.18 -5.35 16.89
C TRP A 145 8.72 -5.24 16.44
N ARG A 146 8.13 -6.33 15.92
CA ARG A 146 6.72 -6.36 15.50
C ARG A 146 5.75 -5.95 16.62
N LYS A 147 6.08 -6.23 17.89
CA LYS A 147 5.23 -5.96 19.07
C LYS A 147 5.54 -4.62 19.74
N THR A 148 6.64 -3.97 19.39
CA THR A 148 7.10 -2.69 19.97
C THR A 148 7.15 -1.62 18.88
N ALA A 149 8.34 -1.25 18.39
CA ALA A 149 8.53 -0.19 17.40
C ALA A 149 7.76 -0.43 16.08
N GLY A 150 7.52 -1.70 15.72
CA GLY A 150 6.66 -2.06 14.59
C GLY A 150 5.19 -1.67 14.81
N LEU A 151 4.68 -1.81 16.04
CA LEU A 151 3.32 -1.37 16.37
C LEU A 151 3.19 0.16 16.21
N GLU A 152 4.20 0.91 16.63
CA GLU A 152 4.28 2.36 16.43
C GLU A 152 4.35 2.73 14.94
N ALA A 153 5.22 2.07 14.17
CA ALA A 153 5.37 2.30 12.73
C ALA A 153 4.06 2.01 11.98
N MET A 154 3.36 0.93 12.32
CA MET A 154 2.06 0.59 11.73
C MET A 154 1.02 1.68 12.04
N GLN A 155 0.91 2.11 13.29
CA GLN A 155 -0.06 3.12 13.69
C GLN A 155 0.22 4.48 13.05
N ARG A 156 1.49 4.87 12.92
CA ARG A 156 1.89 6.09 12.22
C ARG A 156 1.46 6.06 10.75
N ALA A 157 1.70 4.94 10.07
CA ALA A 157 1.32 4.79 8.67
C ALA A 157 -0.20 4.77 8.46
N LEU A 158 -0.94 4.11 9.35
CA LEU A 158 -2.39 4.07 9.30
C LEU A 158 -3.02 5.43 9.60
N LEU A 159 -2.50 6.16 10.59
CA LEU A 159 -2.92 7.53 10.88
C LEU A 159 -2.72 8.42 9.64
N ALA A 160 -1.53 8.41 9.04
CA ALA A 160 -1.24 9.16 7.82
C ALA A 160 -2.19 8.77 6.67
N LYS A 161 -2.48 7.47 6.50
CA LYS A 161 -3.45 7.00 5.51
C LYS A 161 -4.86 7.51 5.80
N VAL A 162 -5.32 7.51 7.04
CA VAL A 162 -6.65 8.06 7.40
C VAL A 162 -6.73 9.57 7.18
N GLU A 163 -5.63 10.30 7.41
CA GLU A 163 -5.58 11.73 7.13
C GLU A 163 -5.62 12.02 5.62
N GLN A 164 -5.07 11.15 4.77
CA GLN A 164 -4.90 11.41 3.33
C GLN A 164 -5.93 10.70 2.42
N CYS A 165 -6.53 9.60 2.87
CA CYS A 165 -7.39 8.73 2.05
C CYS A 165 -8.87 8.92 2.40
N GLU A 166 -9.62 9.57 1.52
CA GLU A 166 -11.06 9.78 1.71
C GLU A 166 -11.84 8.46 1.74
N GLU A 167 -11.51 7.52 0.85
CA GLU A 167 -12.15 6.21 0.80
C GLU A 167 -12.01 5.44 2.13
N LEU A 168 -10.82 5.50 2.75
CA LEU A 168 -10.60 4.89 4.06
C LEU A 168 -11.45 5.55 5.14
N ARG A 169 -11.49 6.89 5.18
CA ARG A 169 -12.32 7.63 6.15
C ARG A 169 -13.78 7.23 6.01
N LYS A 170 -14.29 7.19 4.77
CA LYS A 170 -15.66 6.75 4.47
C LYS A 170 -15.89 5.32 4.94
N ALA A 171 -15.02 4.37 4.60
CA ALA A 171 -15.14 2.97 5.03
C ALA A 171 -15.13 2.83 6.57
N LEU A 172 -14.35 3.64 7.28
CA LEU A 172 -14.35 3.67 8.74
C LEU A 172 -15.68 4.20 9.30
N LEU A 173 -16.19 5.30 8.77
CA LEU A 173 -17.47 5.87 9.22
C LEU A 173 -18.65 4.94 8.91
N ASP A 174 -18.71 4.41 7.69
CA ASP A 174 -19.75 3.48 7.20
C ASP A 174 -19.78 2.16 8.00
N SER A 175 -18.65 1.77 8.60
CA SER A 175 -18.60 0.59 9.46
C SER A 175 -19.42 0.72 10.75
N GLY A 176 -19.86 1.94 11.11
CA GLY A 176 -20.69 2.17 12.29
C GLY A 176 -19.98 1.71 13.56
N ASP A 177 -20.70 1.09 14.48
CA ASP A 177 -20.11 0.53 15.72
C ASP A 177 -19.72 -0.95 15.59
N LYS A 178 -19.57 -1.45 14.37
CA LYS A 178 -19.20 -2.84 14.15
C LYS A 178 -17.72 -3.08 14.48
N LEU A 179 -17.42 -4.32 14.86
CA LEU A 179 -16.05 -4.79 15.03
C LEU A 179 -15.38 -4.90 13.66
N LEU A 180 -14.21 -4.26 13.49
CA LEU A 180 -13.39 -4.40 12.30
C LEU A 180 -12.45 -5.60 12.46
N VAL A 181 -12.54 -6.60 11.60
CA VAL A 181 -11.82 -7.87 11.77
C VAL A 181 -11.04 -8.25 10.51
N HIS A 182 -9.70 -8.27 10.64
CA HIS A 182 -8.79 -8.65 9.57
C HIS A 182 -8.69 -10.18 9.44
N CYS A 183 -9.29 -10.73 8.40
CA CYS A 183 -9.40 -12.17 8.14
C CYS A 183 -8.23 -12.67 7.29
N PHE A 184 -7.03 -12.72 7.87
CA PHE A 184 -5.84 -13.26 7.22
C PHE A 184 -5.17 -14.37 8.03
N GLY A 185 -4.98 -15.53 7.39
CA GLY A 185 -4.42 -16.73 8.02
C GLY A 185 -2.91 -16.71 8.29
N GLY A 186 -2.19 -15.74 7.72
CA GLY A 186 -0.73 -15.66 7.81
C GLY A 186 -0.19 -14.78 8.94
N ASP A 187 -1.07 -14.10 9.70
CA ASP A 187 -0.68 -13.14 10.74
C ASP A 187 -1.55 -13.33 11.99
N ASP A 188 -0.91 -13.59 13.12
CA ASP A 188 -1.51 -13.80 14.44
C ASP A 188 -1.57 -12.53 15.31
N PHE A 189 -0.93 -11.45 14.88
CA PHE A 189 -0.83 -10.20 15.64
C PHE A 189 -1.72 -9.12 15.05
N TYR A 190 -1.45 -8.69 13.81
CA TYR A 190 -2.28 -7.67 13.15
C TYR A 190 -3.58 -8.25 12.58
N ALA A 191 -3.63 -9.56 12.36
CA ALA A 191 -4.82 -10.25 11.88
C ALA A 191 -5.27 -11.35 12.85
N THR A 192 -6.29 -12.09 12.44
CA THR A 192 -6.92 -13.15 13.23
C THR A 192 -6.27 -14.52 13.11
N ALA A 193 -5.25 -14.67 12.26
CA ALA A 193 -4.73 -15.97 11.80
C ALA A 193 -5.81 -16.92 11.25
N CYS A 194 -6.95 -16.37 10.83
CA CYS A 194 -8.13 -17.10 10.37
C CYS A 194 -8.62 -16.52 9.04
N ASN A 195 -9.36 -17.34 8.28
CA ASN A 195 -10.08 -16.85 7.11
C ASN A 195 -11.49 -16.37 7.52
N HIS A 196 -12.18 -15.72 6.58
CA HIS A 196 -13.52 -15.18 6.79
C HIS A 196 -14.50 -16.21 7.37
N ARG A 197 -14.56 -17.41 6.77
CA ARG A 197 -15.48 -18.48 7.21
C ARG A 197 -15.27 -18.83 8.69
N TYR A 198 -14.01 -19.04 9.11
CA TYR A 198 -13.71 -19.38 10.50
C TYR A 198 -14.11 -18.25 11.46
N ILE A 199 -13.92 -16.99 11.07
CA ILE A 199 -14.33 -15.85 11.90
C ILE A 199 -15.85 -15.74 12.03
N GLN A 200 -16.60 -16.07 10.97
CA GLN A 200 -18.05 -16.15 11.06
C GLN A 200 -18.51 -17.25 12.02
N ASP A 201 -17.89 -18.42 11.98
CA ASP A 201 -18.20 -19.53 12.89
C ASP A 201 -17.83 -19.17 14.35
N TRP A 202 -16.67 -18.52 14.55
CA TRP A 202 -16.24 -17.97 15.84
C TRP A 202 -17.26 -16.95 16.38
N ALA A 203 -17.72 -16.02 15.54
CA ALA A 203 -18.68 -15.00 15.95
C ALA A 203 -20.05 -15.59 16.31
N ARG A 204 -20.52 -16.63 15.60
CA ARG A 204 -21.74 -17.37 15.96
C ARG A 204 -21.60 -18.01 17.33
N SER A 205 -20.47 -18.66 17.60
CA SER A 205 -20.19 -19.28 18.91
C SER A 205 -20.17 -18.23 20.03
N MET A 206 -19.52 -17.10 19.82
CA MET A 206 -19.49 -16.01 20.79
C MET A 206 -20.89 -15.42 21.05
N LYS A 207 -21.72 -15.26 20.01
CA LYS A 207 -23.12 -14.83 20.12
C LYS A 207 -23.94 -15.80 20.97
N SER A 208 -23.85 -17.10 20.70
CA SER A 208 -24.56 -18.14 21.46
C SER A 208 -24.17 -18.15 22.94
N ASN A 209 -22.90 -17.87 23.22
CA ASN A 209 -22.36 -17.77 24.58
C ASN A 209 -22.54 -16.38 25.21
N LYS A 210 -23.23 -15.45 24.53
CA LYS A 210 -23.46 -14.05 24.98
C LYS A 210 -22.17 -13.34 25.38
N VAL A 211 -21.07 -13.61 24.68
CA VAL A 211 -19.76 -13.03 24.99
C VAL A 211 -19.73 -11.57 24.57
N VAL A 212 -19.31 -10.73 25.53
CA VAL A 212 -19.02 -9.31 25.33
C VAL A 212 -17.51 -9.14 25.46
N ILE A 213 -16.91 -8.44 24.50
CA ILE A 213 -15.47 -8.13 24.51
C ILE A 213 -15.25 -6.66 24.80
N LYS A 214 -14.20 -6.36 25.57
CA LYS A 214 -13.75 -4.99 25.87
C LYS A 214 -12.59 -4.63 24.97
N ILE A 215 -12.71 -3.53 24.23
CA ILE A 215 -11.67 -3.02 23.33
C ILE A 215 -11.17 -1.68 23.85
N PRO A 216 -9.85 -1.50 24.04
CA PRO A 216 -9.29 -0.21 24.44
C PRO A 216 -9.54 0.85 23.37
N LEU A 217 -9.96 2.04 23.78
CA LEU A 217 -10.28 3.15 22.87
C LEU A 217 -9.16 4.16 22.69
N GLU A 218 -8.17 4.17 23.59
CA GLU A 218 -7.09 5.17 23.55
C GLU A 218 -6.09 4.84 22.44
N PHE A 219 -5.96 5.78 21.51
CA PHE A 219 -4.91 5.78 20.50
C PHE A 219 -3.70 6.59 21.02
N PRO A 220 -2.47 6.12 20.78
CA PRO A 220 -2.11 4.85 20.16
C PRO A 220 -2.22 3.65 21.11
N LEU A 221 -2.41 2.45 20.55
CA LEU A 221 -2.10 1.19 21.24
C LEU A 221 -0.61 1.14 21.59
N THR A 222 -0.32 0.92 22.87
CA THR A 222 1.05 0.72 23.35
C THR A 222 1.38 -0.78 23.37
N SER A 223 2.67 -1.11 23.55
CA SER A 223 3.12 -2.48 23.77
C SER A 223 2.47 -3.16 24.98
N GLU A 224 1.94 -2.38 25.92
CA GLU A 224 1.20 -2.85 27.09
C GLU A 224 -0.30 -3.00 26.82
N THR A 225 -0.95 -1.97 26.29
CA THR A 225 -2.42 -1.97 26.08
C THR A 225 -2.83 -2.91 24.96
N VAL A 226 -1.95 -3.18 23.99
CA VAL A 226 -2.19 -4.22 22.97
C VAL A 226 -2.34 -5.62 23.58
N LEU A 227 -1.70 -5.90 24.74
CA LEU A 227 -1.85 -7.18 25.43
C LEU A 227 -3.25 -7.36 26.02
N SER A 228 -3.98 -6.27 26.23
CA SER A 228 -5.37 -6.27 26.66
C SER A 228 -6.38 -6.41 25.54
N VAL A 229 -5.94 -6.43 24.28
CA VAL A 229 -6.80 -6.78 23.15
C VAL A 229 -7.17 -8.26 23.24
N PRO A 230 -8.47 -8.61 23.30
CA PRO A 230 -8.92 -9.99 23.37
C PRO A 230 -8.62 -10.74 22.08
N LYS A 231 -8.71 -12.06 22.14
CA LYS A 231 -8.45 -12.91 20.99
C LYS A 231 -9.62 -12.92 20.01
N PHE A 232 -9.33 -12.68 18.73
CA PHE A 232 -10.26 -12.80 17.61
C PHE A 232 -9.91 -14.05 16.80
N GLY A 233 -10.68 -15.13 16.98
CA GLY A 233 -10.34 -16.43 16.41
C GLY A 233 -9.03 -16.97 16.99
N LEU A 234 -7.97 -17.00 16.18
CA LEU A 234 -6.64 -17.50 16.58
C LEU A 234 -5.61 -16.39 16.84
N GLY A 235 -5.91 -15.14 16.48
CA GLY A 235 -4.99 -14.01 16.54
C GLY A 235 -5.54 -12.83 17.35
N ARG A 236 -4.77 -11.75 17.39
CA ARG A 236 -5.08 -10.56 18.18
C ARG A 236 -5.86 -9.50 17.41
N ASN A 237 -5.80 -9.50 16.08
CA ASN A 237 -6.49 -8.52 15.24
C ASN A 237 -6.14 -7.06 15.61
N ALA A 238 -4.88 -6.78 15.94
CA ALA A 238 -4.44 -5.45 16.37
C ALA A 238 -4.74 -4.36 15.31
N LEU A 239 -4.67 -4.69 14.01
CA LEU A 239 -5.00 -3.76 12.92
C LEU A 239 -6.46 -3.29 12.99
N GLY A 240 -7.39 -4.23 13.22
CA GLY A 240 -8.81 -3.91 13.37
C GLY A 240 -9.05 -3.00 14.57
N VAL A 241 -8.35 -3.23 15.69
CA VAL A 241 -8.44 -2.37 16.88
C VAL A 241 -7.91 -0.97 16.61
N ILE A 242 -6.74 -0.84 15.98
CA ILE A 242 -6.19 0.47 15.60
C ILE A 242 -7.20 1.26 14.77
N TYR A 243 -7.84 0.62 13.78
CA TYR A 243 -8.88 1.30 12.99
C TYR A 243 -10.11 1.67 13.80
N MET A 244 -10.53 0.87 14.78
CA MET A 244 -11.64 1.25 15.65
C MET A 244 -11.29 2.48 16.49
N GLN A 245 -10.05 2.60 16.98
CA GLN A 245 -9.59 3.80 17.69
C GLN A 245 -9.51 5.02 16.76
N LEU A 246 -8.92 4.87 15.58
CA LEU A 246 -8.87 5.94 14.57
C LEU A 246 -10.26 6.36 14.10
N ARG A 247 -11.23 5.44 14.04
CA ARG A 247 -12.64 5.73 13.73
C ARG A 247 -13.28 6.61 14.81
N GLU A 248 -13.03 6.36 16.09
CA GLU A 248 -13.57 7.23 17.15
C GLU A 248 -12.90 8.62 17.09
N MET A 249 -11.58 8.69 16.91
CA MET A 249 -10.90 9.99 16.70
C MET A 249 -11.44 10.75 15.49
N LEU A 250 -11.79 10.04 14.40
CA LEU A 250 -12.39 10.62 13.20
C LEU A 250 -13.79 11.17 13.48
N ARG A 251 -14.61 10.46 14.26
CA ARG A 251 -15.95 10.91 14.68
C ARG A 251 -15.89 12.13 15.58
N ASP A 252 -14.90 12.18 16.45
CA ASP A 252 -14.66 13.30 17.37
C ASP A 252 -14.05 14.53 16.64
N GLY A 253 -13.83 14.44 15.32
CA GLY A 253 -13.27 15.54 14.53
C GLY A 253 -11.79 15.81 14.78
N LEU A 254 -11.08 14.89 15.46
CA LEU A 254 -9.67 15.06 15.84
C LEU A 254 -8.69 14.78 14.70
N LEU A 255 -9.16 14.18 13.60
CA LEU A 255 -8.33 13.81 12.46
C LEU A 255 -8.62 14.72 11.25
N PRO A 256 -7.79 15.73 10.98
CA PRO A 256 -7.98 16.58 9.80
C PRO A 256 -7.79 15.79 8.51
N PHE A 257 -8.44 16.23 7.44
CA PHE A 257 -8.16 15.70 6.10
C PHE A 257 -6.99 16.48 5.48
N LYS A 258 -5.96 15.76 5.07
CA LYS A 258 -4.72 16.26 4.45
C LYS A 258 -4.54 15.73 3.02
N GLY A 259 -5.51 14.98 2.50
CA GLY A 259 -5.45 14.46 1.14
C GLY A 259 -5.61 15.58 0.12
N SER A 260 -4.91 15.46 -1.02
CA SER A 260 -5.22 16.30 -2.17
C SER A 260 -6.56 15.82 -2.75
N MET A 261 -7.59 16.66 -2.70
CA MET A 261 -8.79 16.40 -3.48
C MET A 261 -8.35 16.40 -4.94
N LYS A 262 -8.52 15.29 -5.66
CA LYS A 262 -8.52 15.33 -7.12
C LYS A 262 -9.72 16.19 -7.52
N THR A 263 -9.53 17.50 -7.64
CA THR A 263 -10.48 18.38 -8.31
C THR A 263 -10.51 17.94 -9.77
N GLY A 264 -11.48 17.10 -10.10
CA GLY A 264 -11.79 16.76 -11.48
C GLY A 264 -12.40 17.97 -12.18
N THR A 265 -11.56 18.92 -12.59
CA THR A 265 -11.97 20.09 -13.38
C THR A 265 -10.81 20.73 -14.17
N ASP A 266 -9.78 19.98 -14.59
CA ASP A 266 -8.68 20.54 -15.42
C ASP A 266 -8.56 19.92 -16.82
N GLU A 267 -9.59 19.21 -17.29
CA GLU A 267 -9.64 18.71 -18.69
C GLU A 267 -10.70 19.42 -19.57
N GLN A 268 -11.47 20.39 -19.05
CA GLN A 268 -12.49 21.12 -19.83
C GLN A 268 -12.27 22.64 -19.95
N ALA A 269 -11.20 23.18 -19.38
CA ALA A 269 -10.91 24.62 -19.45
C ALA A 269 -10.02 25.03 -20.65
N MET A 270 -9.53 24.07 -21.46
CA MET A 270 -8.58 24.35 -22.55
C MET A 270 -9.20 24.34 -23.96
N GLU A 271 -10.53 24.19 -24.09
CA GLU A 271 -11.22 24.09 -25.38
C GLU A 271 -12.32 25.18 -25.59
N MET A 272 -12.22 26.32 -24.89
CA MET A 272 -13.11 27.49 -25.07
C MET A 272 -12.36 28.80 -25.38
N GLN A 273 -11.30 28.74 -26.19
CA GLN A 273 -10.64 29.95 -26.72
C GLN A 273 -10.22 29.83 -28.20
N ALA A 274 -10.93 29.04 -29.02
CA ALA A 274 -10.59 28.87 -30.44
C ALA A 274 -11.71 29.22 -31.45
N GLU A 275 -12.88 29.67 -31.00
CA GLU A 275 -13.94 30.12 -31.92
C GLU A 275 -14.50 31.47 -31.48
N GLU A 276 -13.87 32.55 -31.94
CA GLU A 276 -14.55 33.75 -32.41
C GLU A 276 -13.53 34.68 -33.06
N LEU A 277 -13.48 34.68 -34.40
CA LEU A 277 -13.28 35.87 -35.25
C LEU A 277 -13.13 35.43 -36.71
N SER A 278 -14.27 35.26 -37.39
CA SER A 278 -14.32 35.32 -38.85
C SER A 278 -15.41 36.27 -39.33
N GLY A 279 -14.98 37.38 -39.94
CA GLY A 279 -15.68 38.13 -40.99
C GLY A 279 -16.36 39.47 -40.61
N PRO A 280 -16.59 40.41 -41.57
CA PRO A 280 -15.94 40.60 -42.88
C PRO A 280 -15.48 42.05 -43.18
N SER A 281 -14.74 42.16 -44.30
CA SER A 281 -14.09 43.32 -44.93
C SER A 281 -15.05 44.40 -45.48
N VAL A 282 -14.71 45.70 -45.31
CA VAL A 282 -15.07 46.82 -46.22
C VAL A 282 -13.99 47.93 -46.16
N VAL A 283 -13.45 48.30 -47.33
CA VAL A 283 -12.51 49.41 -47.63
C VAL A 283 -13.26 50.73 -47.89
N PRO A 284 -12.65 51.93 -47.73
CA PRO A 284 -12.26 52.66 -48.97
C PRO A 284 -11.06 53.64 -48.90
N SER A 285 -10.42 53.76 -50.07
CA SER A 285 -9.89 54.96 -50.75
C SER A 285 -8.53 55.60 -50.39
N VAL A 286 -7.71 55.67 -51.45
CA VAL A 286 -6.38 56.33 -51.62
C VAL A 286 -6.57 57.79 -52.06
N PRO A 287 -5.58 58.69 -51.85
CA PRO A 287 -4.79 59.19 -53.00
C PRO A 287 -3.26 59.30 -52.75
N ALA A 288 -2.48 59.19 -53.83
CA ALA A 288 -1.00 59.28 -53.91
C ALA A 288 -0.54 60.70 -54.38
N PRO A 289 0.68 60.96 -54.94
CA PRO A 289 2.08 60.58 -54.63
C PRO A 289 3.08 61.79 -54.68
N ILE A 290 4.36 61.64 -54.28
CA ILE A 290 5.49 62.44 -54.83
C ILE A 290 6.77 61.58 -54.99
N LYS A 291 7.45 61.76 -56.13
CA LYS A 291 8.64 61.08 -56.70
C LYS A 291 9.99 61.59 -56.14
N SER A 292 11.06 60.78 -56.22
CA SER A 292 12.16 60.96 -57.21
C SER A 292 13.36 60.01 -56.98
N GLU A 293 13.69 59.23 -58.03
CA GLU A 293 15.02 58.90 -58.63
C GLU A 293 16.25 58.68 -57.70
N SER A 294 17.14 57.69 -57.88
CA SER A 294 17.80 57.21 -59.11
C SER A 294 18.73 56.00 -58.82
N ARG A 295 18.95 55.15 -59.84
CA ARG A 295 20.20 54.44 -60.26
C ARG A 295 20.91 53.47 -59.28
N ASP A 296 21.55 52.37 -59.67
CA ASP A 296 21.67 51.58 -60.90
C ASP A 296 22.49 50.30 -60.56
N SER A 297 22.23 49.19 -61.27
CA SER A 297 23.18 48.15 -61.76
C SER A 297 23.91 47.11 -60.87
N GLY A 298 23.94 45.86 -61.41
CA GLY A 298 25.00 44.83 -61.25
C GLY A 298 24.56 43.51 -60.57
N MET A 299 23.95 42.52 -61.24
CA MET A 299 24.53 41.42 -62.05
C MET A 299 25.68 40.61 -61.41
N GLY A 300 25.55 39.27 -61.39
CA GLY A 300 26.73 38.39 -61.48
C GLY A 300 26.63 37.01 -60.79
N ASP A 301 26.39 35.98 -61.60
CA ASP A 301 26.54 34.53 -61.32
C ASP A 301 27.95 34.06 -60.93
N GLY A 302 28.04 32.84 -60.36
CA GLY A 302 29.21 31.94 -60.46
C GLY A 302 29.43 31.08 -59.20
N PHE A 303 29.14 29.76 -59.21
CA PHE A 303 30.06 28.63 -59.50
C PHE A 303 31.42 28.71 -58.73
N VAL A 304 32.05 27.70 -58.12
CA VAL A 304 31.83 26.28 -57.81
C VAL A 304 33.15 25.74 -57.16
N ILE A 305 33.06 24.67 -56.34
CA ILE A 305 34.11 23.67 -55.98
C ILE A 305 35.24 23.99 -54.98
N GLY A 306 35.40 23.02 -54.06
CA GLY A 306 36.69 22.52 -53.52
C GLY A 306 36.99 23.00 -52.09
N GLY A 307 37.27 22.18 -51.09
CA GLY A 307 37.71 20.79 -51.04
C GLY A 307 38.86 20.70 -50.02
N GLY A 308 38.65 19.95 -48.93
CA GLY A 308 39.67 19.52 -47.95
C GLY A 308 40.26 20.61 -47.05
N SER A 309 40.86 20.34 -45.90
CA SER A 309 41.06 19.14 -45.09
C SER A 309 41.69 19.61 -43.76
N VAL A 310 41.31 18.96 -42.66
CA VAL A 310 42.15 18.46 -41.56
C VAL A 310 43.06 19.44 -40.76
N GLN A 311 42.68 19.55 -39.47
CA GLN A 311 43.44 19.57 -38.21
C GLN A 311 44.66 20.48 -38.01
N THR A 312 44.68 21.10 -36.82
CA THR A 312 45.77 21.24 -35.83
C THR A 312 45.19 22.06 -34.66
N PHE A 313 45.45 21.86 -33.36
CA PHE A 313 46.44 21.12 -32.58
C PHE A 313 45.75 20.47 -31.37
#